data_AF-A0A7Z9HG38-F1
#
_entry.id   AF-A0A7Z9HG38-F1
#
_cell.length_a   1.000
_cell.length_b   1.000
_cell.length_c   1.000
_cell.angle_alpha   90.00
_cell.angle_beta   90.00
_cell.angle_gamma   90.00
#
_symmetry.space_group_name_H-M   'P 1'
#
loop_
_entity.id
_entity.type
_entity.pdbx_description
1 polymer ?
#
loop_
_entity_poly.entity_id
_entity_poly.type
_entity_poly.pdbx_seq_one_letter_code
_entity_poly.pdbx_strand_id
1 'polypeptide(L)'
;MKINYSEKIPNNVNLSSDRRLQRALERWQPGYLKWWDELGPEKSTGLEVYLRTAVSVEKEGWAHFDYVKMPEYRWGIFLTPSDSDRTINFGIHKGQPAWQEVPGEYRSELRRLIVTQGDTEPASVEQQRLLGKTCPSLYDLRNLFQVNVEEGRHLWAMVYLLQGYFGRDGREEAEAMLERHSGDPDKPRILEAFNEETPDWLSYFMFTYFTDRDGNFQLGSLAESGFDPLSRTCRFMLTEEAHHMFVGETGVGRIVQRACDLMKDHKTENTGATDGVRQYGGIDLETIQKYLNFHFSVSTDLFGQELST
;
A
#
# COMPACT_ATOMS: atom_id res chain seq x y z
N MET A 1 -24.36 -1.95 -3.96
CA MET A 1 -24.22 -1.52 -5.38
C MET A 1 -23.51 -2.62 -6.17
N LYS A 2 -23.77 -2.75 -7.49
CA LYS A 2 -23.01 -3.66 -8.38
C LYS A 2 -21.78 -2.94 -8.95
N ILE A 3 -20.68 -3.65 -9.21
CA ILE A 3 -19.52 -3.11 -9.93
C ILE A 3 -19.99 -2.50 -11.26
N ASN A 4 -19.54 -1.28 -11.57
CA ASN A 4 -19.78 -0.69 -12.88
C ASN A 4 -18.83 -1.32 -13.92
N TYR A 5 -19.37 -2.13 -14.82
CA TYR A 5 -18.64 -2.75 -15.93
C TYR A 5 -18.63 -1.89 -17.21
N SER A 6 -19.32 -0.74 -17.24
CA SER A 6 -19.36 0.12 -18.43
C SER A 6 -18.08 0.96 -18.62
N GLU A 7 -17.35 1.22 -17.55
CA GLU A 7 -16.13 2.02 -17.57
C GLU A 7 -14.90 1.11 -17.40
N LYS A 8 -13.79 1.40 -18.09
CA LYS A 8 -12.58 0.57 -17.97
C LYS A 8 -11.92 0.71 -16.59
N ILE A 9 -11.89 1.93 -16.05
CA ILE A 9 -11.31 2.30 -14.76
C ILE A 9 -12.44 2.83 -13.86
N PRO A 10 -12.90 2.05 -12.85
CA PRO A 10 -13.91 2.54 -11.90
C PRO A 10 -13.42 3.79 -11.19
N ASN A 11 -14.28 4.80 -11.03
CA ASN A 11 -13.87 6.05 -10.40
C ASN A 11 -15.05 6.87 -9.87
N ASN A 12 -14.78 7.85 -9.01
CA ASN A 12 -15.73 8.88 -8.59
C ASN A 12 -15.26 10.32 -8.89
N VAL A 13 -14.30 10.47 -9.82
CA VAL A 13 -13.70 11.76 -10.20
C VAL A 13 -14.19 12.27 -11.55
N ASN A 14 -15.26 11.66 -12.09
CA ASN A 14 -15.84 11.99 -13.40
C ASN A 14 -14.80 11.88 -14.54
N LEU A 15 -14.00 10.80 -14.54
CA LEU A 15 -12.89 10.61 -15.49
C LEU A 15 -13.35 10.64 -16.95
N SER A 16 -14.56 10.18 -17.24
CA SER A 16 -15.16 10.19 -18.58
C SER A 16 -15.38 11.60 -19.15
N SER A 17 -15.43 12.63 -18.29
CA SER A 17 -15.53 14.03 -18.72
C SER A 17 -14.20 14.63 -19.15
N ASP A 18 -13.07 14.12 -18.63
CA ASP A 18 -11.72 14.49 -19.07
C ASP A 18 -11.13 13.40 -19.99
N ARG A 19 -11.50 13.49 -21.27
CA ARG A 19 -11.03 12.55 -22.30
C ARG A 19 -9.51 12.53 -22.46
N ARG A 20 -8.80 13.60 -22.10
CA ARG A 20 -7.34 13.66 -22.22
C ARG A 20 -6.71 12.84 -21.10
N LEU A 21 -7.15 13.05 -19.86
CA LEU A 21 -6.68 12.29 -18.69
C LEU A 21 -7.06 10.81 -18.81
N GLN A 22 -8.30 10.52 -19.19
CA GLN A 22 -8.76 9.14 -19.40
C GLN A 22 -7.84 8.38 -20.37
N ARG A 23 -7.53 8.96 -21.53
CA ARG A 23 -6.64 8.35 -22.52
C ARG A 23 -5.22 8.16 -22.01
N ALA A 24 -4.72 9.08 -21.18
CA ALA A 24 -3.38 8.98 -20.62
C ALA A 24 -3.28 7.79 -19.64
N LEU A 25 -4.26 7.64 -18.75
CA LEU A 25 -4.35 6.52 -17.80
C LEU A 25 -4.57 5.18 -18.53
N GLU A 26 -5.46 5.15 -19.52
CA GLU A 26 -5.69 3.96 -20.34
C GLU A 26 -4.47 3.55 -21.19
N ARG A 27 -3.57 4.49 -21.51
CA ARG A 27 -2.30 4.22 -22.18
C ARG A 27 -1.24 3.68 -21.22
N TRP A 28 -1.26 4.10 -19.96
CA TRP A 28 -0.36 3.60 -18.91
C TRP A 28 -0.77 2.21 -18.42
N GLN A 29 -2.08 1.91 -18.38
CA GLN A 29 -2.64 0.65 -17.88
C GLN A 29 -1.98 -0.63 -18.41
N PRO A 30 -1.68 -0.80 -19.72
CA PRO A 30 -1.00 -2.00 -20.20
C PRO A 30 0.40 -2.18 -19.59
N GLY A 31 1.12 -1.08 -19.33
CA GLY A 31 2.41 -1.11 -18.63
C GLY A 31 2.27 -1.58 -17.19
N TYR A 32 1.26 -1.07 -16.48
CA TYR A 32 0.91 -1.53 -15.14
C TYR A 32 0.56 -3.02 -15.09
N LEU A 33 -0.28 -3.50 -16.02
CA LEU A 33 -0.66 -4.92 -16.07
C LEU A 33 0.52 -5.82 -16.43
N LYS A 34 1.45 -5.35 -17.27
CA LYS A 34 2.70 -6.06 -17.53
C LYS A 34 3.55 -6.15 -16.27
N TRP A 35 3.74 -5.04 -15.55
CA TRP A 35 4.44 -5.03 -14.26
C TRP A 35 3.77 -6.00 -13.27
N TRP A 36 2.44 -5.99 -13.17
CA TRP A 36 1.70 -6.91 -12.28
C TRP A 36 1.92 -8.38 -12.64
N ASP A 37 1.96 -8.73 -13.92
CA ASP A 37 2.21 -10.12 -14.36
C ASP A 37 3.65 -10.56 -14.07
N GLU A 38 4.62 -9.65 -14.24
CA GLU A 38 6.04 -9.94 -14.03
C GLU A 38 6.43 -9.95 -12.54
N LEU A 39 5.91 -9.00 -11.77
CA LEU A 39 6.38 -8.68 -10.42
C LEU A 39 5.30 -8.76 -9.33
N GLY A 40 4.04 -8.98 -9.70
CA GLY A 40 2.98 -9.33 -8.76
C GLY A 40 3.10 -10.76 -8.21
N PRO A 41 2.09 -11.24 -7.46
CA PRO A 41 2.16 -12.52 -6.75
C PRO A 41 2.42 -13.70 -7.69
N GLU A 42 3.44 -14.51 -7.39
CA GLU A 42 3.94 -15.52 -8.33
C GLU A 42 2.94 -16.68 -8.51
N LYS A 43 2.77 -17.15 -9.76
CA LYS A 43 1.87 -18.27 -10.14
C LYS A 43 0.41 -18.07 -9.73
N SER A 44 -0.04 -16.82 -9.64
CA SER A 44 -1.38 -16.46 -9.15
C SER A 44 -2.39 -16.08 -10.26
N THR A 45 -1.94 -15.87 -11.50
CA THR A 45 -2.72 -15.32 -12.62
C THR A 45 -4.07 -16.03 -12.87
N GLY A 46 -4.12 -17.34 -12.66
CA GLY A 46 -5.32 -18.16 -12.88
C GLY A 46 -6.21 -18.36 -11.64
N LEU A 47 -5.80 -17.89 -10.47
CA LEU A 47 -6.51 -18.13 -9.21
C LEU A 47 -7.74 -17.24 -9.10
N GLU A 48 -8.88 -17.84 -8.74
CA GLU A 48 -10.06 -17.09 -8.32
C GLU A 48 -9.93 -16.79 -6.82
N VAL A 49 -9.74 -15.51 -6.48
CA VAL A 49 -9.50 -15.07 -5.11
C VAL A 49 -10.69 -14.26 -4.62
N TYR A 50 -11.18 -14.56 -3.42
CA TYR A 50 -12.25 -13.80 -2.78
C TYR A 50 -11.71 -12.48 -2.22
N LEU A 51 -11.88 -11.41 -2.99
CA LEU A 51 -11.29 -10.09 -2.73
C LEU A 51 -12.37 -9.04 -2.53
N ARG A 52 -12.07 -8.05 -1.69
CA ARG A 52 -12.77 -6.78 -1.60
C ARG A 52 -12.33 -5.90 -2.76
N THR A 53 -13.28 -5.26 -3.43
CA THR A 53 -13.05 -4.22 -4.43
C THR A 53 -13.88 -2.99 -4.06
N ALA A 54 -13.24 -1.83 -4.01
CA ALA A 54 -13.93 -0.56 -3.87
C ALA A 54 -14.69 -0.20 -5.15
N VAL A 55 -15.99 0.12 -5.02
CA VAL A 55 -16.81 0.59 -6.14
C VAL A 55 -17.39 1.99 -5.92
N SER A 56 -17.30 2.51 -4.69
CA SER A 56 -17.63 3.88 -4.31
C SER A 56 -16.90 4.28 -3.02
N VAL A 57 -16.99 5.54 -2.64
CA VAL A 57 -16.49 6.07 -1.36
C VAL A 57 -17.54 6.07 -0.24
N GLU A 58 -18.77 5.66 -0.53
CA GLU A 58 -19.87 5.57 0.45
C GLU A 58 -19.78 4.28 1.28
N LYS A 59 -20.35 4.29 2.48
CA LYS A 59 -20.32 3.16 3.43
C LYS A 59 -20.89 1.86 2.85
N GLU A 60 -21.82 1.94 1.93
CA GLU A 60 -22.48 0.79 1.31
C GLU A 60 -21.76 0.28 0.04
N GLY A 61 -20.83 1.06 -0.53
CA GLY A 61 -20.15 0.74 -1.79
C GLY A 61 -18.63 0.67 -1.72
N TRP A 62 -18.02 0.95 -0.58
CA TRP A 62 -16.56 0.83 -0.42
C TRP A 62 -16.07 -0.62 -0.35
N ALA A 63 -16.94 -1.57 0.06
CA ALA A 63 -16.58 -2.97 0.23
C ALA A 63 -17.52 -3.91 -0.53
N HIS A 64 -17.21 -4.18 -1.81
CA HIS A 64 -17.84 -5.25 -2.58
C HIS A 64 -16.93 -6.48 -2.58
N PHE A 65 -17.42 -7.63 -2.14
CA PHE A 65 -16.65 -8.87 -2.12
C PHE A 65 -17.14 -9.83 -3.20
N ASP A 66 -16.21 -10.35 -3.99
CA ASP A 66 -16.49 -11.41 -4.97
C ASP A 66 -15.21 -12.21 -5.28
N TYR A 67 -15.36 -13.34 -5.95
CA TYR A 67 -14.25 -14.06 -6.55
C TYR A 67 -13.80 -13.36 -7.84
N VAL A 68 -12.51 -13.08 -7.94
CA VAL A 68 -11.92 -12.45 -9.11
C VAL A 68 -10.51 -12.98 -9.34
N LYS A 69 -10.10 -13.08 -10.60
CA LYS A 69 -8.68 -13.27 -10.94
C LYS A 69 -7.98 -11.93 -10.78
N MET A 70 -6.89 -11.88 -10.04
CA MET A 70 -6.21 -10.61 -9.76
C MET A 70 -5.88 -9.76 -11.00
N PRO A 71 -5.46 -10.32 -12.16
CA PRO A 71 -5.28 -9.53 -13.38
C PRO A 71 -6.55 -8.83 -13.90
N GLU A 72 -7.72 -9.31 -13.50
CA GLU A 72 -9.05 -8.77 -13.81
C GLU A 72 -9.58 -7.86 -12.68
N TYR A 73 -8.79 -7.65 -11.61
CA TYR A 73 -9.14 -6.77 -10.51
C TYR A 73 -9.43 -5.36 -11.02
N ARG A 74 -10.43 -4.73 -10.44
CA ARG A 74 -10.98 -3.46 -10.92
C ARG A 74 -10.30 -2.31 -10.20
N TRP A 75 -9.00 -2.12 -10.46
CA TRP A 75 -8.23 -0.98 -9.92
C TRP A 75 -8.87 0.34 -10.34
N GLY A 76 -9.31 1.10 -9.33
CA GLY A 76 -10.09 2.33 -9.52
C GLY A 76 -9.50 3.53 -8.81
N ILE A 77 -10.06 4.71 -9.12
CA ILE A 77 -9.62 6.01 -8.61
C ILE A 77 -10.73 6.60 -7.74
N PHE A 78 -10.49 6.63 -6.43
CA PHE A 78 -11.48 7.04 -5.44
C PHE A 78 -10.93 8.12 -4.53
N LEU A 79 -11.60 9.27 -4.51
CA LEU A 79 -11.30 10.39 -3.63
C LEU A 79 -12.47 10.61 -2.69
N THR A 80 -12.21 10.86 -1.40
CA THR A 80 -13.28 11.27 -0.49
C THR A 80 -14.06 12.50 -1.01
N PRO A 81 -15.34 12.71 -0.64
CA PRO A 81 -16.13 13.82 -1.17
C PRO A 81 -15.47 15.19 -0.96
N SER A 82 -15.55 16.05 -1.95
CA SER A 82 -15.05 17.44 -1.86
C SER A 82 -15.92 18.28 -0.94
N ASP A 83 -15.29 19.17 -0.18
CA ASP A 83 -15.96 20.25 0.55
C ASP A 83 -15.56 21.58 -0.10
N SER A 84 -16.53 22.29 -0.67
CA SER A 84 -16.30 23.55 -1.38
C SER A 84 -15.83 24.68 -0.47
N ASP A 85 -16.10 24.57 0.83
CA ASP A 85 -15.74 25.58 1.83
C ASP A 85 -14.45 25.21 2.58
N ARG A 86 -13.76 24.13 2.16
CA ARG A 86 -12.52 23.67 2.81
C ARG A 86 -11.44 24.74 2.71
N THR A 87 -10.87 25.07 3.87
CA THR A 87 -9.70 25.95 4.00
C THR A 87 -8.44 25.17 4.38
N ILE A 88 -7.28 25.73 4.04
CA ILE A 88 -5.97 25.24 4.49
C ILE A 88 -5.85 25.46 6.01
N ASN A 89 -5.44 24.42 6.75
CA ASN A 89 -5.52 24.41 8.21
C ASN A 89 -4.22 24.81 8.93
N PHE A 90 -3.09 24.94 8.21
CA PHE A 90 -1.78 25.23 8.80
C PHE A 90 -0.86 26.02 7.85
N GLY A 91 0.30 26.43 8.37
CA GLY A 91 1.35 27.11 7.61
C GLY A 91 0.99 28.54 7.20
N ILE A 92 1.76 29.09 6.26
CA ILE A 92 1.64 30.49 5.79
C ILE A 92 0.31 30.78 5.06
N HIS A 93 -0.35 29.75 4.54
CA HIS A 93 -1.61 29.86 3.81
C HIS A 93 -2.84 29.51 4.64
N LYS A 94 -2.68 29.37 5.97
CA LYS A 94 -3.79 29.03 6.88
C LYS A 94 -4.98 29.97 6.70
N GLY A 95 -6.18 29.39 6.56
CA GLY A 95 -7.44 30.11 6.37
C GLY A 95 -7.76 30.47 4.91
N GLN A 96 -6.83 30.26 3.98
CA GLN A 96 -7.12 30.40 2.55
C GLN A 96 -7.88 29.18 2.01
N PRO A 97 -8.62 29.30 0.89
CA PRO A 97 -9.25 28.15 0.25
C PRO A 97 -8.24 27.06 -0.12
N ALA A 98 -8.61 25.79 0.07
CA ALA A 98 -7.79 24.67 -0.36
C ALA A 98 -7.63 24.64 -1.90
N TRP A 99 -6.45 24.28 -2.37
CA TRP A 99 -6.11 24.32 -3.78
C TRP A 99 -6.65 23.11 -4.53
N GLN A 100 -7.40 23.37 -5.62
CA GLN A 100 -7.85 22.32 -6.55
C GLN A 100 -6.81 22.06 -7.65
N GLU A 101 -5.89 22.99 -7.87
CA GLU A 101 -4.77 22.89 -8.79
C GLU A 101 -3.46 23.12 -8.05
N VAL A 102 -2.36 22.59 -8.57
CA VAL A 102 -1.05 22.72 -7.93
C VAL A 102 -0.50 24.13 -8.13
N PRO A 103 -0.24 24.92 -7.07
CA PRO A 103 0.42 26.21 -7.19
C PRO A 103 1.80 26.04 -7.84
N GLY A 104 2.14 26.91 -8.80
CA GLY A 104 3.38 26.79 -9.57
C GLY A 104 4.64 26.77 -8.71
N GLU A 105 4.64 27.52 -7.61
CA GLU A 105 5.75 27.59 -6.65
C GLU A 105 5.99 26.30 -5.84
N TYR A 106 5.01 25.39 -5.76
CA TYR A 106 5.11 24.13 -4.99
C TYR A 106 5.09 22.89 -5.89
N ARG A 107 5.17 23.08 -7.21
CA ARG A 107 4.95 22.02 -8.19
C ARG A 107 6.01 20.94 -8.13
N SER A 108 7.28 21.29 -7.93
CA SER A 108 8.37 20.30 -7.80
C SER A 108 8.24 19.49 -6.52
N GLU A 109 7.93 20.16 -5.41
CA GLU A 109 7.90 19.59 -4.06
C GLU A 109 6.71 18.65 -3.91
N LEU A 110 5.51 19.08 -4.33
CA LEU A 110 4.32 18.22 -4.33
C LEU A 110 4.49 17.03 -5.27
N ARG A 111 5.12 17.20 -6.44
CA ARG A 111 5.43 16.08 -7.32
C ARG A 111 6.33 15.08 -6.62
N ARG A 112 7.43 15.55 -6.02
CA ARG A 112 8.37 14.68 -5.31
C ARG A 112 7.68 13.89 -4.20
N LEU A 113 6.84 14.53 -3.38
CA LEU A 113 6.08 13.84 -2.32
C LEU A 113 5.15 12.76 -2.88
N ILE A 114 4.40 13.06 -3.95
CA ILE A 114 3.48 12.11 -4.58
C ILE A 114 4.25 10.94 -5.20
N VAL A 115 5.40 11.18 -5.82
CA VAL A 115 6.24 10.13 -6.39
C VAL A 115 6.84 9.26 -5.30
N THR A 116 7.39 9.85 -4.23
CA THR A 116 7.98 9.09 -3.12
C THR A 116 6.94 8.20 -2.44
N GLN A 117 5.73 8.71 -2.17
CA GLN A 117 4.61 7.88 -1.69
C GLN A 117 4.23 6.82 -2.73
N GLY A 118 4.07 7.19 -4.00
CA GLY A 118 3.65 6.25 -5.04
C GLY A 118 4.66 5.13 -5.31
N ASP A 119 5.93 5.32 -4.96
CA ASP A 119 7.01 4.35 -5.19
C ASP A 119 7.01 3.21 -4.16
N THR A 120 6.48 3.43 -2.94
CA THR A 120 6.39 2.41 -1.89
C THR A 120 5.38 1.31 -2.23
N GLU A 121 4.31 1.68 -2.94
CA GLU A 121 3.17 0.81 -3.17
C GLU A 121 3.52 -0.39 -4.08
N PRO A 122 4.17 -0.21 -5.25
CA PRO A 122 4.64 -1.35 -6.03
C PRO A 122 5.85 -2.05 -5.39
N ALA A 123 6.63 -1.35 -4.56
CA ALA A 123 7.75 -1.97 -3.85
C ALA A 123 7.30 -3.05 -2.88
N SER A 124 6.25 -2.79 -2.09
CA SER A 124 5.71 -3.79 -1.15
C SER A 124 5.18 -5.02 -1.89
N VAL A 125 4.52 -4.85 -3.04
CA VAL A 125 4.09 -5.97 -3.90
C VAL A 125 5.29 -6.79 -4.38
N GLU A 126 6.35 -6.13 -4.83
CA GLU A 126 7.59 -6.77 -5.28
C GLU A 126 8.26 -7.58 -4.17
N GLN A 127 8.38 -7.01 -2.96
CA GLN A 127 8.98 -7.66 -1.80
C GLN A 127 8.20 -8.92 -1.37
N GLN A 128 6.87 -8.90 -1.55
CA GLN A 128 5.97 -9.91 -1.02
C GLN A 128 5.59 -11.02 -2.02
N ARG A 129 5.97 -10.87 -3.30
CA ARG A 129 5.48 -11.70 -4.42
C ARG A 129 5.67 -13.21 -4.27
N LEU A 130 6.65 -13.64 -3.48
CA LEU A 130 6.98 -15.07 -3.29
C LEU A 130 6.22 -15.73 -2.13
N LEU A 131 5.64 -14.95 -1.22
CA LEU A 131 5.06 -15.44 0.04
C LEU A 131 3.88 -16.40 -0.17
N GLY A 132 3.17 -16.27 -1.30
CA GLY A 132 2.06 -17.16 -1.65
C GLY A 132 2.48 -18.64 -1.76
N LYS A 133 3.75 -18.94 -2.03
CA LYS A 133 4.28 -20.31 -2.11
C LYS A 133 4.32 -21.05 -0.78
N THR A 134 4.40 -20.30 0.32
CA THR A 134 4.60 -20.82 1.68
C THR A 134 3.47 -20.39 2.61
N CYS A 135 2.30 -20.04 2.05
CA CYS A 135 1.19 -19.53 2.84
C CYS A 135 0.76 -20.53 3.94
N PRO A 136 0.57 -20.07 5.19
CA PRO A 136 0.21 -20.95 6.30
C PRO A 136 -1.27 -21.37 6.25
N SER A 137 -2.11 -20.66 5.49
CA SER A 137 -3.50 -21.02 5.24
C SER A 137 -4.07 -20.27 4.04
N LEU A 138 -5.24 -20.71 3.54
CA LEU A 138 -5.99 -19.97 2.52
C LEU A 138 -6.48 -18.59 3.03
N TYR A 139 -6.73 -18.46 4.32
CA TYR A 139 -7.10 -17.19 4.93
C TYR A 139 -5.94 -16.19 4.83
N ASP A 140 -4.73 -16.63 5.17
CA ASP A 140 -3.51 -15.82 5.10
C ASP A 140 -3.16 -15.49 3.65
N LEU A 141 -3.27 -16.46 2.74
CA LEU A 141 -3.07 -16.24 1.31
C LEU A 141 -4.03 -15.19 0.73
N ARG A 142 -5.32 -15.26 1.11
CA ARG A 142 -6.32 -14.28 0.68
C ARG A 142 -6.04 -12.89 1.23
N ASN A 143 -5.55 -12.78 2.47
CA ASN A 143 -5.16 -11.48 3.05
C ASN A 143 -3.92 -10.91 2.38
N LEU A 144 -2.90 -11.72 2.11
CA LEU A 144 -1.74 -11.29 1.31
C LEU A 144 -2.19 -10.73 -0.04
N PHE A 145 -3.02 -11.47 -0.76
CA PHE A 145 -3.53 -11.01 -2.05
C PHE A 145 -4.42 -9.76 -1.94
N GLN A 146 -5.17 -9.59 -0.85
CA GLN A 146 -5.93 -8.36 -0.59
C GLN A 146 -5.00 -7.15 -0.45
N VAL A 147 -3.95 -7.28 0.38
CA VAL A 147 -2.93 -6.23 0.54
C VAL A 147 -2.31 -5.92 -0.82
N ASN A 148 -1.87 -6.93 -1.58
CA ASN A 148 -1.20 -6.69 -2.86
C ASN A 148 -2.08 -5.94 -3.88
N VAL A 149 -3.37 -6.26 -4.00
CA VAL A 149 -4.25 -5.53 -4.94
C VAL A 149 -4.59 -4.12 -4.44
N GLU A 150 -4.61 -3.90 -3.13
CA GLU A 150 -4.83 -2.58 -2.51
C GLU A 150 -3.60 -1.68 -2.69
N GLU A 151 -2.39 -2.19 -2.49
CA GLU A 151 -1.15 -1.49 -2.81
C GLU A 151 -1.03 -1.22 -4.32
N GLY A 152 -1.44 -2.18 -5.15
CA GLY A 152 -1.61 -1.96 -6.58
C GLY A 152 -2.53 -0.76 -6.87
N ARG A 153 -3.64 -0.61 -6.13
CA ARG A 153 -4.57 0.52 -6.26
C ARG A 153 -3.99 1.83 -5.71
N HIS A 154 -3.13 1.78 -4.70
CA HIS A 154 -2.43 2.94 -4.15
C HIS A 154 -1.50 3.57 -5.21
N LEU A 155 -0.78 2.75 -5.97
CA LEU A 155 -0.03 3.22 -7.13
C LEU A 155 -0.94 3.93 -8.16
N TRP A 156 -2.10 3.36 -8.49
CA TRP A 156 -3.08 4.00 -9.37
C TRP A 156 -3.54 5.37 -8.85
N ALA A 157 -3.69 5.52 -7.54
CA ALA A 157 -4.11 6.77 -6.91
C ALA A 157 -3.06 7.87 -7.08
N MET A 158 -1.78 7.55 -6.89
CA MET A 158 -0.68 8.51 -7.09
C MET A 158 -0.47 8.81 -8.58
N VAL A 159 -0.56 7.81 -9.46
CA VAL A 159 -0.48 7.99 -10.92
C VAL A 159 -1.61 8.88 -11.45
N TYR A 160 -2.83 8.74 -10.92
CA TYR A 160 -3.92 9.65 -11.23
C TYR A 160 -3.56 11.11 -10.91
N LEU A 161 -3.04 11.37 -9.70
CA LEU A 161 -2.64 12.73 -9.32
C LEU A 161 -1.52 13.26 -10.22
N LEU A 162 -0.52 12.43 -10.53
CA LEU A 162 0.58 12.80 -11.41
C LEU A 162 0.09 13.16 -12.82
N GLN A 163 -0.72 12.31 -13.45
CA GLN A 163 -1.18 12.55 -14.81
C GLN A 163 -2.24 13.66 -14.89
N GLY A 164 -3.07 13.82 -13.85
CA GLY A 164 -4.11 14.84 -13.76
C GLY A 164 -3.57 16.25 -13.57
N TYR A 165 -2.55 16.42 -12.71
CA TYR A 165 -2.13 17.74 -12.24
C TYR A 165 -0.69 18.11 -12.62
N PHE A 166 0.16 17.14 -12.96
CA PHE A 166 1.60 17.36 -13.23
C PHE A 166 1.98 17.31 -14.71
N GLY A 167 1.02 17.15 -15.62
CA GLY A 167 1.24 17.39 -17.05
C GLY A 167 2.18 16.37 -17.70
N ARG A 168 3.27 16.82 -18.34
CA ARG A 168 4.23 15.93 -18.99
C ARG A 168 5.08 15.19 -17.96
N ASP A 169 5.68 15.92 -17.04
CA ASP A 169 6.53 15.37 -15.99
C ASP A 169 5.78 14.31 -15.18
N GLY A 170 4.50 14.54 -14.86
CA GLY A 170 3.68 13.53 -14.18
C GLY A 170 3.50 12.21 -14.95
N ARG A 171 3.49 12.24 -16.29
CA ARG A 171 3.48 11.00 -17.09
C ARG A 171 4.82 10.30 -17.06
N GLU A 172 5.91 11.05 -17.13
CA GLU A 172 7.27 10.50 -17.07
C GLU A 172 7.54 9.86 -15.70
N GLU A 173 7.09 10.48 -14.60
CA GLU A 173 7.18 9.90 -13.26
C GLU A 173 6.35 8.61 -13.11
N ALA A 174 5.13 8.59 -13.68
CA ALA A 174 4.28 7.40 -13.67
C ALA A 174 4.91 6.22 -14.44
N GLU A 175 5.62 6.49 -15.53
CA GLU A 175 6.39 5.47 -16.25
C GLU A 175 7.61 5.04 -15.42
N ALA A 176 8.36 5.99 -14.85
CA ALA A 176 9.55 5.70 -14.04
C ALA A 176 9.25 4.86 -12.78
N MET A 177 8.08 5.02 -12.15
CA MET A 177 7.65 4.17 -11.02
C MET A 177 7.49 2.70 -11.40
N LEU A 178 7.23 2.38 -12.66
CA LEU A 178 7.18 0.98 -13.14
C LEU A 178 8.55 0.46 -13.58
N GLU A 179 9.55 1.32 -13.73
CA GLU A 179 10.92 0.95 -14.13
C GLU A 179 11.86 0.71 -12.94
N ARG A 180 11.52 1.23 -11.77
CA ARG A 180 12.24 0.94 -10.52
C ARG A 180 11.73 -0.36 -9.92
N HIS A 181 12.62 -1.15 -9.34
CA HIS A 181 12.28 -2.43 -8.72
C HIS A 181 13.00 -2.59 -7.39
N SER A 182 12.31 -3.19 -6.41
CA SER A 182 12.84 -3.49 -5.08
C SER A 182 14.12 -4.33 -5.20
N GLY A 183 15.23 -3.82 -4.67
CA GLY A 183 16.53 -4.51 -4.64
C GLY A 183 17.27 -4.56 -5.98
N ASP A 184 16.80 -3.86 -7.02
CA ASP A 184 17.50 -3.78 -8.30
C ASP A 184 18.79 -2.94 -8.19
N PRO A 185 19.93 -3.42 -8.72
CA PRO A 185 21.23 -2.74 -8.55
C PRO A 185 21.36 -1.44 -9.36
N ASP A 186 20.59 -1.29 -10.45
CA ASP A 186 20.67 -0.14 -11.36
C ASP A 186 19.50 0.84 -11.15
N LYS A 187 18.31 0.32 -10.86
CA LYS A 187 17.08 1.09 -10.65
C LYS A 187 16.32 0.64 -9.38
N PRO A 188 16.92 0.79 -8.18
CA PRO A 188 16.24 0.44 -6.93
C PRO A 188 15.03 1.33 -6.65
N ARG A 189 14.19 0.90 -5.71
CA ARG A 189 13.15 1.75 -5.09
C ARG A 189 13.79 2.90 -4.33
N ILE A 190 13.05 3.98 -4.12
CA ILE A 190 13.56 5.24 -3.57
C ILE A 190 14.01 5.10 -2.11
N LEU A 191 13.29 4.32 -1.31
CA LEU A 191 13.51 4.20 0.13
C LEU A 191 14.10 2.84 0.47
N GLU A 192 15.12 2.82 1.34
CA GLU A 192 15.90 1.60 1.63
C GLU A 192 15.06 0.45 2.20
N ALA A 193 14.13 0.73 3.13
CA ALA A 193 13.26 -0.30 3.70
C ALA A 193 12.39 -1.01 2.64
N PHE A 194 12.15 -0.35 1.50
CA PHE A 194 11.41 -0.86 0.36
C PHE A 194 12.31 -1.52 -0.70
N ASN A 195 13.61 -1.67 -0.42
CA ASN A 195 14.55 -2.52 -1.17
C ASN A 195 14.98 -3.77 -0.38
N GLU A 196 14.71 -3.81 0.93
CA GLU A 196 14.97 -4.97 1.79
C GLU A 196 14.13 -6.19 1.37
N GLU A 197 14.58 -7.40 1.72
CA GLU A 197 13.78 -8.60 1.48
C GLU A 197 12.63 -8.74 2.50
N THR A 198 11.49 -9.29 2.05
CA THR A 198 10.47 -9.87 2.94
C THR A 198 10.53 -11.40 2.83
N PRO A 199 11.49 -12.06 3.51
CA PRO A 199 11.87 -13.44 3.21
C PRO A 199 10.87 -14.50 3.70
N ASP A 200 10.08 -14.18 4.72
CA ASP A 200 9.17 -15.12 5.36
C ASP A 200 7.89 -14.44 5.88
N TRP A 201 6.92 -15.25 6.33
CA TRP A 201 5.62 -14.76 6.80
C TRP A 201 5.71 -13.98 8.11
N LEU A 202 6.71 -14.23 8.97
CA LEU A 202 6.90 -13.42 10.18
C LEU A 202 7.40 -12.02 9.78
N SER A 203 8.33 -11.91 8.83
CA SER A 203 8.72 -10.63 8.24
C SER A 203 7.55 -9.91 7.59
N TYR A 204 6.69 -10.59 6.84
CA TYR A 204 5.49 -9.99 6.25
C TYR A 204 4.53 -9.42 7.28
N PHE A 205 4.25 -10.16 8.36
CA PHE A 205 3.38 -9.65 9.42
C PHE A 205 4.02 -8.49 10.20
N MET A 206 5.35 -8.50 10.38
CA MET A 206 6.06 -7.36 10.98
C MET A 206 6.08 -6.14 10.06
N PHE A 207 6.28 -6.34 8.75
CA PHE A 207 6.23 -5.29 7.73
C PHE A 207 4.86 -4.60 7.73
N THR A 208 3.78 -5.38 7.59
CA THR A 208 2.41 -4.83 7.59
C THR A 208 2.00 -4.24 8.94
N TYR A 209 2.71 -4.56 10.03
CA TYR A 209 2.48 -3.95 11.35
C TYR A 209 3.26 -2.64 11.58
N PHE A 210 4.50 -2.54 11.07
CA PHE A 210 5.41 -1.41 11.31
C PHE A 210 5.62 -0.52 10.08
N THR A 211 5.89 -1.10 8.91
CA THR A 211 6.23 -0.37 7.69
C THR A 211 4.98 0.23 7.04
N ASP A 212 3.89 -0.53 6.92
CA ASP A 212 2.58 0.01 6.48
C ASP A 212 2.05 1.07 7.47
N ARG A 213 2.48 0.98 8.74
CA ARG A 213 2.17 2.00 9.73
C ARG A 213 2.90 3.32 9.46
N ASP A 214 4.13 3.31 8.92
CA ASP A 214 4.72 4.55 8.37
C ASP A 214 3.82 5.11 7.27
N GLY A 215 3.39 4.27 6.31
CA GLY A 215 2.40 4.64 5.29
C GLY A 215 1.15 5.31 5.89
N ASN A 216 0.61 4.76 6.98
CA ASN A 216 -0.51 5.37 7.70
C ASN A 216 -0.22 6.78 8.24
N PHE A 217 0.97 7.02 8.81
CA PHE A 217 1.38 8.34 9.30
C PHE A 217 1.68 9.33 8.15
N GLN A 218 2.34 8.87 7.08
CA GLN A 218 2.62 9.70 5.90
C GLN A 218 1.31 10.10 5.20
N LEU A 219 0.42 9.14 4.94
CA LEU A 219 -0.90 9.40 4.38
C LEU A 219 -1.75 10.27 5.32
N GLY A 220 -1.66 10.08 6.63
CA GLY A 220 -2.30 10.96 7.63
C GLY A 220 -1.82 12.41 7.54
N SER A 221 -0.54 12.62 7.26
CA SER A 221 0.04 13.95 7.07
C SER A 221 -0.38 14.56 5.73
N LEU A 222 -0.30 13.79 4.65
CA LEU A 222 -0.70 14.23 3.30
C LEU A 222 -2.22 14.44 3.19
N ALA A 223 -3.02 13.75 4.01
CA ALA A 223 -4.46 13.96 4.17
C ALA A 223 -4.81 15.37 4.68
N GLU A 224 -3.85 16.11 5.24
CA GLU A 224 -4.03 17.50 5.66
C GLU A 224 -3.54 18.52 4.62
N SER A 225 -2.96 18.06 3.50
CA SER A 225 -2.40 18.93 2.45
C SER A 225 -3.34 20.05 2.00
N GLY A 226 -2.76 21.22 1.73
CA GLY A 226 -3.46 22.33 1.07
C GLY A 226 -3.88 22.01 -0.36
N PHE A 227 -3.21 21.05 -1.02
CA PHE A 227 -3.64 20.50 -2.31
C PHE A 227 -4.73 19.45 -2.08
N ASP A 228 -5.98 19.85 -2.32
CA ASP A 228 -7.18 19.11 -1.94
C ASP A 228 -7.36 17.75 -2.64
N PRO A 229 -7.07 17.59 -3.94
CA PRO A 229 -7.07 16.27 -4.58
C PRO A 229 -6.15 15.26 -3.88
N LEU A 230 -4.95 15.65 -3.47
CA LEU A 230 -4.05 14.78 -2.70
C LEU A 230 -4.62 14.44 -1.33
N SER A 231 -5.09 15.46 -0.59
CA SER A 231 -5.71 15.28 0.72
C SER A 231 -6.85 14.25 0.66
N ARG A 232 -7.74 14.38 -0.33
CA ARG A 232 -8.91 13.50 -0.49
C ARG A 232 -8.55 12.09 -0.94
N THR A 233 -7.49 11.93 -1.74
CA THR A 233 -6.91 10.64 -2.11
C THR A 233 -6.37 9.92 -0.88
N CYS A 234 -5.50 10.58 -0.09
CA CYS A 234 -4.90 9.97 1.10
C CYS A 234 -5.97 9.60 2.15
N ARG A 235 -7.00 10.44 2.33
CA ARG A 235 -8.13 10.11 3.22
C ARG A 235 -8.87 8.84 2.82
N PHE A 236 -8.94 8.52 1.53
CA PHE A 236 -9.52 7.27 1.06
C PHE A 236 -8.56 6.10 1.31
N MET A 237 -7.28 6.25 0.96
CA MET A 237 -6.25 5.21 1.18
C MET A 237 -6.14 4.80 2.65
N LEU A 238 -6.28 5.75 3.59
CA LEU A 238 -6.30 5.46 5.04
C LEU A 238 -7.39 4.44 5.44
N THR A 239 -8.47 4.31 4.67
CA THR A 239 -9.50 3.29 4.92
C THR A 239 -9.04 1.88 4.54
N GLU A 240 -8.15 1.76 3.56
CA GLU A 240 -7.53 0.50 3.15
C GLU A 240 -6.33 0.16 4.04
N GLU A 241 -5.51 1.14 4.40
CA GLU A 241 -4.34 0.98 5.27
C GLU A 241 -4.69 0.35 6.64
N ALA A 242 -5.90 0.62 7.14
CA ALA A 242 -6.40 0.00 8.35
C ALA A 242 -6.50 -1.53 8.25
N HIS A 243 -6.79 -2.07 7.05
CA HIS A 243 -6.79 -3.51 6.82
C HIS A 243 -5.37 -4.09 6.86
N HIS A 244 -4.39 -3.39 6.29
CA HIS A 244 -3.00 -3.84 6.25
C HIS A 244 -2.44 -3.98 7.67
N MET A 245 -2.61 -2.95 8.49
CA MET A 245 -2.22 -2.98 9.91
C MET A 245 -2.93 -4.10 10.69
N PHE A 246 -4.20 -4.36 10.40
CA PHE A 246 -4.94 -5.49 10.99
C PHE A 246 -4.32 -6.84 10.62
N VAL A 247 -3.88 -7.02 9.37
CA VAL A 247 -3.20 -8.25 8.92
C VAL A 247 -1.89 -8.46 9.69
N GLY A 248 -1.08 -7.41 9.83
CA GLY A 248 0.17 -7.49 10.59
C GLY A 248 -0.05 -7.78 12.08
N GLU A 249 -0.92 -7.00 12.74
CA GLU A 249 -1.20 -7.12 14.17
C GLU A 249 -1.74 -8.51 14.52
N THR A 250 -2.75 -8.96 13.79
CA THR A 250 -3.37 -10.28 14.05
C THR A 250 -2.47 -11.43 13.63
N GLY A 251 -1.64 -11.26 12.60
CA GLY A 251 -0.63 -12.23 12.17
C GLY A 251 0.41 -12.48 13.27
N VAL A 252 1.05 -11.42 13.76
CA VAL A 252 2.01 -11.52 14.88
C VAL A 252 1.32 -12.08 16.13
N GLY A 253 0.12 -11.59 16.46
CA GLY A 253 -0.65 -12.06 17.62
C GLY A 253 -0.96 -13.57 17.58
N ARG A 254 -1.29 -14.11 16.40
CA ARG A 254 -1.51 -15.55 16.20
C ARG A 254 -0.24 -16.38 16.37
N ILE A 255 0.91 -15.86 15.92
CA ILE A 255 2.21 -16.53 16.12
C ILE A 255 2.57 -16.55 17.60
N VAL A 256 2.41 -15.44 18.32
CA VAL A 256 2.62 -15.35 19.77
C VAL A 256 1.71 -16.33 20.51
N GLN A 257 0.42 -16.35 20.18
CA GLN A 257 -0.54 -17.28 20.79
C GLN A 257 -0.10 -18.73 20.59
N ARG A 258 0.29 -19.11 19.36
CA ARG A 258 0.75 -20.47 19.07
C ARG A 258 2.00 -20.84 19.84
N ALA A 259 2.94 -19.90 20.02
CA ALA A 259 4.12 -20.11 20.85
C ALA A 259 3.71 -20.37 22.31
N CYS A 260 2.85 -19.53 22.89
CA CYS A 260 2.35 -19.71 24.26
C CYS A 260 1.59 -21.04 24.46
N ASP A 261 0.79 -21.46 23.49
CA ASP A 261 0.08 -22.74 23.53
C ASP A 261 1.06 -23.91 23.57
N LEU A 262 2.10 -23.89 22.72
CA LEU A 262 3.16 -24.90 22.73
C LEU A 262 3.95 -24.91 24.05
N MET A 263 4.25 -23.73 24.61
CA MET A 263 4.89 -23.63 25.93
C MET A 263 4.06 -24.32 27.00
N LYS A 264 2.74 -24.09 26.99
CA LYS A 264 1.79 -24.68 27.94
C LYS A 264 1.64 -26.18 27.75
N ASP A 265 1.41 -26.64 26.52
CA ASP A 265 1.16 -28.05 26.20
C ASP A 265 2.36 -28.94 26.54
N HIS A 266 3.57 -28.43 26.31
CA HIS A 266 4.81 -29.15 26.52
C HIS A 266 5.54 -28.77 27.82
N LYS A 267 4.93 -27.90 28.64
CA LYS A 267 5.47 -27.44 29.92
C LYS A 267 6.90 -26.93 29.80
N THR A 268 7.18 -26.16 28.76
CA THR A 268 8.49 -25.55 28.55
C THR A 268 8.45 -24.07 28.94
N GLU A 269 9.40 -23.66 29.77
CA GLU A 269 9.58 -22.28 30.21
C GLU A 269 10.63 -21.55 29.36
N ASN A 270 11.27 -22.24 28.41
CA ASN A 270 12.33 -21.65 27.60
C ASN A 270 11.73 -20.76 26.49
N THR A 271 12.05 -19.48 26.55
CA THR A 271 11.66 -18.45 25.58
C THR A 271 12.68 -18.23 24.46
N GLY A 272 13.83 -18.89 24.54
CA GLY A 272 14.98 -18.71 23.65
C GLY A 272 15.21 -19.86 22.66
N ALA A 273 16.35 -19.80 21.95
CA ALA A 273 16.58 -20.60 20.74
C ALA A 273 17.13 -22.02 20.97
N THR A 274 17.69 -22.32 22.15
CA THR A 274 18.47 -23.55 22.34
C THR A 274 17.65 -24.75 22.80
N ASP A 275 16.50 -24.54 23.44
CA ASP A 275 15.51 -25.55 23.83
C ASP A 275 14.15 -24.84 23.95
N GLY A 276 13.00 -25.50 23.77
CA GLY A 276 11.69 -24.83 23.92
C GLY A 276 10.67 -25.17 22.85
N VAL A 277 9.91 -24.18 22.37
CA VAL A 277 8.83 -24.40 21.38
C VAL A 277 9.33 -24.81 19.99
N ARG A 278 10.60 -24.56 19.66
CA ARG A 278 11.19 -24.90 18.35
C ARG A 278 11.15 -26.39 18.03
N GLN A 279 11.38 -27.25 19.03
CA GLN A 279 11.32 -28.70 18.84
C GLN A 279 9.91 -29.20 18.50
N TYR A 280 8.89 -28.36 18.70
CA TYR A 280 7.49 -28.60 18.38
C TYR A 280 7.01 -27.77 17.18
N GLY A 281 7.94 -27.17 16.43
CA GLY A 281 7.65 -26.37 15.24
C GLY A 281 7.14 -24.96 15.49
N GLY A 282 7.28 -24.43 16.71
CA GLY A 282 6.95 -23.04 17.05
C GLY A 282 8.12 -22.07 16.85
N ILE A 283 7.81 -20.78 16.75
CA ILE A 283 8.79 -19.68 16.85
C ILE A 283 8.80 -19.20 18.29
N ASP A 284 9.98 -19.18 18.92
CA ASP A 284 10.14 -18.72 20.31
C ASP A 284 9.99 -17.20 20.44
N LEU A 285 9.56 -16.76 21.63
CA LEU A 285 9.25 -15.35 21.89
C LEU A 285 10.47 -14.43 21.74
N GLU A 286 11.67 -14.88 22.09
CA GLU A 286 12.90 -14.08 21.90
C GLU A 286 13.21 -13.86 20.42
N THR A 287 12.94 -14.85 19.57
CA THR A 287 13.11 -14.70 18.12
C THR A 287 12.07 -13.76 17.53
N ILE A 288 10.81 -13.85 17.97
CA ILE A 288 9.76 -12.88 17.59
C ILE A 288 10.18 -11.46 18.00
N GLN A 289 10.73 -11.28 19.21
CA GLN A 289 11.25 -9.99 19.67
C GLN A 289 12.41 -9.46 18.80
N LYS A 290 13.28 -10.32 18.28
CA LYS A 290 14.36 -9.90 17.36
C LYS A 290 13.81 -9.40 16.02
N TYR A 291 12.81 -10.08 15.46
CA TYR A 291 12.11 -9.61 14.26
C TYR A 291 11.41 -8.28 14.51
N LEU A 292 10.74 -8.14 15.66
CA LEU A 292 10.14 -6.87 16.08
C LEU A 292 11.17 -5.75 16.12
N ASN A 293 12.30 -5.96 16.80
CA ASN A 293 13.37 -4.97 16.91
C ASN A 293 13.87 -4.52 15.53
N PHE A 294 14.12 -5.48 14.63
CA PHE A 294 14.60 -5.22 13.28
C PHE A 294 13.60 -4.37 12.47
N HIS A 295 12.36 -4.84 12.34
CA HIS A 295 11.35 -4.14 11.53
C HIS A 295 10.97 -2.78 12.13
N PHE A 296 10.95 -2.66 13.45
CA PHE A 296 10.75 -1.37 14.11
C PHE A 296 11.86 -0.38 13.75
N SER A 297 13.14 -0.77 13.91
CA SER A 297 14.26 0.14 13.64
C SER A 297 14.35 0.54 12.17
N VAL A 298 14.16 -0.41 11.25
CA VAL A 298 14.20 -0.11 9.80
C VAL A 298 13.05 0.81 9.41
N SER A 299 11.85 0.62 10.00
CA SER A 299 10.70 1.48 9.69
C SER A 299 10.83 2.88 10.29
N THR A 300 11.53 3.04 11.42
CA THR A 300 11.74 4.40 11.99
C THR A 300 12.63 5.29 11.13
N ASP A 301 13.54 4.73 10.34
CA ASP A 301 14.40 5.51 9.45
C ASP A 301 13.61 6.17 8.30
N LEU A 302 12.41 5.68 7.98
CA LEU A 302 11.53 6.24 6.94
C LEU A 302 11.03 7.64 7.27
N PHE A 303 11.00 8.02 8.55
CA PHE A 303 10.62 9.37 8.98
C PHE A 303 11.69 10.43 8.68
N GLY A 304 12.87 10.02 8.23
CA GLY A 304 13.97 10.90 7.89
C GLY A 304 14.71 11.45 9.11
N GLN A 305 15.51 12.49 8.88
CA GLN A 305 16.32 13.12 9.94
C GLN A 305 15.44 13.86 10.95
N GLU A 306 15.83 13.84 12.22
CA GLU A 306 15.10 14.53 13.30
C GLU A 306 15.08 16.06 13.12
N LEU A 307 16.05 16.60 12.37
CA LEU A 307 16.14 18.01 11.99
C LEU A 307 16.17 18.13 10.47
N SER A 308 15.13 18.71 9.88
CA SER A 308 14.97 18.97 8.45
C SER A 308 14.49 20.42 8.21
N THR A 309 15.04 21.10 7.20
CA THR A 309 14.82 22.55 6.93
C THR A 309 13.79 22.82 5.84
#